data_AF-A0A9E5PPE9-F1
#
_entry.id   AF-A0A9E5PPE9-F1
#
_cell.length_a   1.000
_cell.length_b   1.000
_cell.length_c   1.000
_cell.angle_alpha   90.00
_cell.angle_beta   90.00
_cell.angle_gamma   90.00
#
_symmetry.space_group_name_H-M   'P 1'
#
loop_
_entity.id
_entity.type
_entity.pdbx_description
1 polymer ?
#
loop_
_entity_poly.entity_id
_entity_poly.type
_entity_poly.pdbx_seq_one_letter_code
_entity_poly.pdbx_strand_id
1 'polypeptide(L)'
;MLFALLMMFLLALATQRVMAVVSQQAQREREAELLRVGSAIAAAIGRYHEGTPGTVKRWPSSLEDLLDDRRMIGLRRHLREVYADPITRQPRWGLVAAPDGGIAGVYSLGGGVPITSGSLEAVRWGFAGATSYQQWRFVYVPTLPQAARP
;
A
#
# COMPACT_ATOMS: atom_id res chain seq x y z
N MET A 1 28.55 49.75 1.22
CA MET A 1 29.08 48.38 1.47
C MET A 1 28.26 47.62 2.50
N LEU A 2 27.99 48.19 3.70
CA LEU A 2 27.19 47.53 4.75
C LEU A 2 25.78 47.11 4.31
N PHE A 3 25.10 47.95 3.52
CA PHE A 3 23.75 47.68 3.01
C PHE A 3 23.70 46.51 2.01
N ALA A 4 24.75 46.33 1.21
CA ALA A 4 24.85 45.24 0.25
C ALA A 4 25.10 43.89 0.96
N LEU A 5 25.93 43.90 2.01
CA LEU A 5 26.15 42.73 2.87
C LEU A 5 24.87 42.35 3.64
N LEU A 6 24.11 43.35 4.12
CA LEU A 6 22.83 43.13 4.77
C LEU A 6 21.79 42.52 3.82
N MET A 7 21.69 43.01 2.58
CA MET A 7 20.81 42.41 1.57
C MET A 7 21.22 40.97 1.23
N MET A 8 22.52 40.70 1.10
CA MET A 8 23.00 39.36 0.80
C MET A 8 22.76 38.39 1.96
N PHE A 9 22.87 38.88 3.20
CA PHE A 9 22.55 38.11 4.42
C PHE A 9 21.04 37.81 4.53
N LEU A 10 20.18 38.79 4.25
CA LEU A 10 18.73 38.59 4.25
C LEU A 10 18.29 37.62 3.14
N LEU A 11 18.93 37.66 1.97
CA LEU A 11 18.68 36.72 0.88
C LEU A 11 19.13 35.29 1.22
N ALA A 12 20.25 35.14 1.94
CA ALA A 12 20.73 33.85 2.42
C ALA A 12 19.84 33.24 3.52
N LEU A 13 19.25 34.05 4.40
CA LEU A 13 18.30 33.57 5.40
C LEU A 13 16.95 33.15 4.79
N ALA A 14 16.55 33.75 3.68
CA ALA A 14 15.29 33.42 2.99
C ALA A 14 15.33 32.02 2.31
N THR A 15 16.50 31.53 1.90
CA THR A 15 16.65 30.23 1.22
C THR A 15 16.69 29.02 2.15
N GLN A 16 16.82 29.22 3.46
CA GLN A 16 16.93 28.14 4.45
C GLN A 16 15.66 27.28 4.63
N ARG A 17 14.54 27.65 4.00
CA ARG A 17 13.23 26.97 4.14
C ARG A 17 12.85 26.02 2.99
N VAL A 18 13.68 25.87 1.96
CA VAL A 18 13.32 25.12 0.74
C VAL A 18 13.49 23.59 0.88
N MET A 19 14.47 23.13 1.66
CA MET A 19 14.86 21.71 1.70
C MET A 19 13.83 20.78 2.38
N ALA A 20 13.07 21.28 3.37
CA ALA A 20 12.12 20.45 4.12
C ALA A 20 10.79 20.20 3.38
N VAL A 21 10.42 21.07 2.45
CA VAL A 21 9.15 20.93 1.70
C VAL A 21 9.26 19.83 0.65
N VAL A 22 10.41 19.71 0.00
CA VAL A 22 10.67 18.70 -1.05
C VAL A 22 10.65 17.29 -0.47
N SER A 23 11.21 17.08 0.73
CA SER A 23 11.24 15.74 1.36
C SER A 23 9.86 15.26 1.78
N GLN A 24 9.01 16.16 2.29
CA GLN A 24 7.62 15.85 2.65
C GLN A 24 6.77 15.57 1.43
N GLN A 25 6.92 16.35 0.36
CA GLN A 25 6.17 16.11 -0.87
C GLN A 25 6.50 14.74 -1.47
N ALA A 26 7.79 14.40 -1.56
CA ALA A 26 8.22 13.08 -2.03
C ALA A 26 7.72 11.95 -1.12
N GLN A 27 7.59 12.17 0.19
CA GLN A 27 6.99 11.19 1.09
C GLN A 27 5.49 11.02 0.82
N ARG A 28 4.73 12.11 0.66
CA ARG A 28 3.30 12.04 0.33
C ARG A 28 3.05 11.29 -0.98
N GLU A 29 3.88 11.51 -1.99
CA GLU A 29 3.80 10.80 -3.26
C GLU A 29 4.04 9.30 -3.09
N ARG A 30 5.05 8.91 -2.32
CA ARG A 30 5.29 7.49 -1.98
C ARG A 30 4.13 6.87 -1.21
N GLU A 31 3.52 7.62 -0.29
CA GLU A 31 2.37 7.15 0.48
C GLU A 31 1.11 6.99 -0.37
N ALA A 32 0.83 7.94 -1.26
CA ALA A 32 -0.26 7.83 -2.23
C ALA A 32 -0.05 6.63 -3.15
N GLU A 33 1.17 6.41 -3.62
CA GLU A 33 1.50 5.25 -4.43
C GLU A 33 1.38 3.94 -3.62
N LEU A 34 1.76 3.94 -2.35
CA LEU A 34 1.58 2.79 -1.46
C LEU A 34 0.09 2.45 -1.29
N LEU A 35 -0.78 3.43 -1.10
CA LEU A 35 -2.23 3.24 -1.04
C LEU A 35 -2.77 2.68 -2.37
N ARG A 36 -2.34 3.23 -3.50
CA ARG A 36 -2.76 2.81 -4.83
C ARG A 36 -2.33 1.36 -5.13
N VAL A 37 -1.07 1.02 -4.89
CA VAL A 37 -0.51 -0.30 -5.17
C VAL A 37 -1.02 -1.33 -4.17
N GLY A 38 -1.01 -1.01 -2.87
CA GLY A 38 -1.50 -1.90 -1.82
C GLY A 38 -2.98 -2.26 -2.01
N SER A 39 -3.82 -1.27 -2.34
CA SER A 39 -5.23 -1.52 -2.63
C SER A 39 -5.44 -2.35 -3.91
N ALA A 40 -4.63 -2.14 -4.95
CA ALA A 40 -4.68 -2.95 -6.17
C ALA A 40 -4.32 -4.42 -5.91
N ILE A 41 -3.31 -4.68 -5.07
CA ILE A 41 -2.92 -6.03 -4.65
C ILE A 41 -4.04 -6.68 -3.84
N ALA A 42 -4.59 -5.99 -2.82
CA ALA A 42 -5.69 -6.52 -2.02
C ALA A 42 -6.93 -6.83 -2.89
N ALA A 43 -7.27 -5.96 -3.84
CA ALA A 43 -8.34 -6.21 -4.79
C ALA A 43 -8.06 -7.42 -5.71
N ALA A 44 -6.79 -7.63 -6.10
CA ALA A 44 -6.40 -8.80 -6.88
C ALA A 44 -6.52 -10.10 -6.06
N ILE A 45 -6.12 -10.08 -4.79
CA ILE A 45 -6.32 -11.20 -3.85
C ILE A 45 -7.82 -11.50 -3.72
N GLY A 46 -8.67 -10.47 -3.57
CA GLY A 46 -10.12 -10.64 -3.54
C GLY A 46 -10.66 -11.33 -4.79
N ARG A 47 -10.28 -10.86 -5.98
CA ARG A 47 -10.67 -11.49 -7.26
C ARG A 47 -10.18 -12.94 -7.38
N TYR A 48 -8.97 -13.24 -6.92
CA TYR A 48 -8.41 -14.60 -6.90
C TYR A 48 -9.20 -15.52 -5.97
N HIS A 49 -9.53 -15.03 -4.77
CA HIS A 49 -10.30 -15.75 -3.77
C HIS A 49 -11.72 -16.03 -4.30
N GLU A 50 -12.43 -15.00 -4.75
CA GLU A 50 -13.80 -15.09 -5.29
C GLU A 50 -13.88 -15.96 -6.55
N GLY A 51 -12.86 -15.91 -7.41
CA GLY A 51 -12.78 -16.66 -8.66
C GLY A 51 -12.49 -18.16 -8.50
N THR A 52 -12.24 -18.66 -7.28
CA THR A 52 -12.01 -20.09 -7.05
C THR A 52 -13.25 -20.90 -7.44
N PRO A 53 -13.12 -21.90 -8.35
CA PRO A 53 -14.21 -22.79 -8.72
C PRO A 53 -14.65 -23.67 -7.54
N GLY A 54 -15.97 -23.82 -7.38
CA GLY A 54 -16.56 -24.62 -6.32
C GLY A 54 -16.88 -23.83 -5.04
N THR A 55 -17.31 -24.56 -4.01
CA THR A 55 -17.81 -24.00 -2.74
C THR A 55 -16.68 -23.56 -1.80
N VAL A 56 -15.52 -24.22 -1.87
CA VAL A 56 -14.36 -23.91 -1.03
C VAL A 56 -13.51 -22.83 -1.72
N LYS A 57 -13.54 -21.63 -1.15
CA LYS A 57 -12.70 -20.52 -1.62
C LYS A 57 -11.26 -20.72 -1.13
N ARG A 58 -10.29 -20.42 -1.99
CA ARG A 58 -8.86 -20.58 -1.71
C ARG A 58 -8.11 -19.27 -1.89
N TRP A 59 -7.19 -19.01 -0.97
CA TRP A 59 -6.29 -17.86 -1.04
C TRP A 59 -5.08 -18.17 -1.92
N PRO A 60 -4.43 -17.15 -2.52
CA PRO A 60 -3.22 -17.34 -3.29
C PRO A 60 -2.08 -17.79 -2.38
N SER A 61 -1.23 -18.70 -2.85
CA SER A 61 -0.09 -19.20 -2.08
C SER A 61 1.10 -18.23 -2.17
N SER A 62 1.20 -17.50 -3.29
CA SER A 62 2.21 -16.48 -3.54
C SER A 62 1.62 -15.29 -4.31
N LEU A 63 2.33 -14.16 -4.38
CA LEU A 63 1.87 -13.01 -5.17
C LEU A 63 1.95 -13.28 -6.68
N GLU A 64 2.81 -14.19 -7.10
CA GLU A 64 2.97 -14.64 -8.49
C GLU A 64 1.71 -15.36 -8.99
N ASP A 65 0.97 -16.04 -8.12
CA ASP A 65 -0.33 -16.65 -8.44
C ASP A 65 -1.36 -15.60 -8.91
N LEU A 66 -1.18 -14.33 -8.54
CA LEU A 66 -2.05 -13.24 -8.99
C LEU A 66 -1.75 -12.81 -10.44
N LEU A 67 -0.55 -13.13 -10.96
CA LEU A 67 -0.16 -12.83 -12.34
C LEU A 67 -0.66 -13.88 -13.33
N ASP A 68 -0.66 -15.15 -12.92
CA ASP A 68 -0.98 -16.30 -13.77
C ASP A 68 -1.84 -17.31 -12.98
N ASP A 69 -3.16 -17.10 -12.99
CA ASP A 69 -4.10 -18.06 -12.39
C ASP A 69 -4.41 -19.19 -13.38
N ARG A 70 -3.72 -20.32 -13.21
CA ARG A 70 -3.88 -21.53 -14.06
C ARG A 70 -5.01 -22.46 -13.62
N ARG A 71 -5.79 -22.09 -12.62
CA ARG A 71 -6.87 -22.95 -12.07
C ARG A 71 -8.14 -22.91 -12.91
N MET A 72 -8.25 -21.95 -13.81
CA MET A 72 -9.37 -21.81 -14.76
C MET A 72 -8.97 -22.26 -16.17
N ILE A 73 -9.96 -22.62 -16.98
CA ILE A 73 -9.77 -22.86 -18.42
C ILE A 73 -9.51 -21.49 -19.08
N GLY A 74 -8.22 -21.13 -19.20
CA GLY A 74 -7.75 -19.87 -19.75
C GLY A 74 -6.94 -19.04 -18.76
N LEU A 75 -5.89 -18.38 -19.25
CA LEU A 75 -5.01 -17.52 -18.45
C LEU A 75 -5.79 -16.32 -17.90
N ARG A 76 -5.97 -16.25 -16.58
CA ARG A 76 -6.59 -15.10 -15.92
C ARG A 76 -5.56 -14.35 -15.08
N ARG A 77 -5.33 -13.09 -15.43
CA ARG A 77 -4.41 -12.20 -14.70
C ARG A 77 -5.22 -11.32 -13.75
N HIS A 78 -4.98 -11.46 -12.44
CA HIS A 78 -5.61 -10.60 -11.43
C HIS A 78 -4.77 -9.36 -11.17
N LEU A 79 -3.47 -9.41 -11.45
CA LEU A 79 -2.51 -8.32 -11.33
C LEU A 79 -1.64 -8.26 -12.60
N ARG A 80 -1.19 -7.06 -12.99
CA ARG A 80 -0.36 -6.88 -14.21
C ARG A 80 1.09 -7.28 -13.99
N GLU A 81 1.60 -6.98 -12.82
CA GLU A 81 2.97 -7.24 -12.35
C GLU A 81 2.99 -7.19 -10.82
N VAL A 82 3.98 -7.82 -10.19
CA VAL A 82 4.22 -7.62 -8.76
C VAL A 82 4.92 -6.27 -8.59
N TYR A 83 4.14 -5.26 -8.20
CA TYR A 83 4.66 -3.91 -7.98
C TYR A 83 5.72 -3.88 -6.87
N ALA A 84 6.72 -3.01 -7.02
CA ALA A 84 7.65 -2.72 -5.95
C ALA A 84 6.95 -1.97 -4.80
N ASP A 85 7.37 -2.25 -3.56
CA ASP A 85 6.99 -1.48 -2.39
C ASP A 85 7.53 -0.05 -2.53
N PRO A 86 6.68 0.99 -2.63
CA PRO A 86 7.12 2.36 -2.88
C PRO A 86 8.00 2.95 -1.78
N ILE A 87 7.95 2.40 -0.57
CA ILE A 87 8.75 2.86 0.58
C ILE A 87 10.15 2.26 0.52
N THR A 88 10.27 0.94 0.32
CA THR A 88 11.57 0.25 0.27
C THR A 88 12.22 0.26 -1.12
N ARG A 89 11.41 0.52 -2.16
CA ARG A 89 11.75 0.39 -3.59
C ARG A 89 12.20 -1.00 -4.00
N GLN A 90 11.75 -2.02 -3.27
CA GLN A 90 12.06 -3.41 -3.55
C GLN A 90 10.79 -4.16 -3.95
N PRO A 91 10.86 -5.19 -4.80
CA PRO A 91 9.72 -6.05 -5.15
C PRO A 91 9.33 -7.01 -4.00
N ARG A 92 9.56 -6.60 -2.74
CA ARG A 92 9.36 -7.42 -1.55
C ARG A 92 8.31 -6.79 -0.65
N TRP A 93 7.31 -7.59 -0.30
CA TRP A 93 6.22 -7.20 0.59
C TRP A 93 6.24 -8.04 1.86
N GLY A 94 5.75 -7.47 2.95
CA GLY A 94 5.27 -8.24 4.08
C GLY A 94 3.95 -8.89 3.72
N LEU A 95 3.76 -10.15 4.12
CA LEU A 95 2.57 -10.93 3.79
C LEU A 95 1.69 -11.09 5.03
N VAL A 96 0.37 -10.99 4.83
CA VAL A 96 -0.63 -11.31 5.86
C VAL A 96 -1.19 -12.69 5.55
N ALA A 97 -0.98 -13.64 6.46
CA ALA A 97 -1.44 -15.01 6.30
C ALA A 97 -2.98 -15.11 6.37
N ALA A 98 -3.55 -15.89 5.45
CA ALA A 98 -4.94 -16.31 5.47
C ALA A 98 -5.13 -17.55 6.34
N PRO A 99 -6.37 -17.89 6.75
CA PRO A 99 -6.64 -19.06 7.60
C PRO A 99 -6.22 -20.41 6.98
N ASP A 100 -6.18 -20.51 5.65
CA ASP A 100 -5.75 -21.71 4.91
C ASP A 100 -4.23 -21.74 4.64
N GLY A 101 -3.48 -20.78 5.19
CA GLY A 101 -2.04 -20.63 4.95
C GLY A 101 -1.66 -19.85 3.70
N GLY A 102 -2.64 -19.39 2.90
CA GLY A 102 -2.41 -18.50 1.78
C GLY A 102 -2.17 -17.05 2.21
N ILE A 103 -2.26 -16.13 1.25
CA ILE A 103 -2.01 -14.69 1.45
C ILE A 103 -3.34 -13.94 1.40
N ALA A 104 -3.73 -13.35 2.53
CA ALA A 104 -4.91 -12.50 2.63
C ALA A 104 -4.65 -11.01 2.34
N GLY A 105 -3.39 -10.60 2.40
CA GLY A 105 -3.02 -9.21 2.22
C GLY A 105 -1.53 -8.96 2.25
N VAL A 106 -1.17 -7.70 2.08
CA VAL A 106 0.23 -7.24 2.07
C VAL A 106 0.43 -5.99 2.93
N TYR A 107 1.67 -5.75 3.33
CA TYR A 107 2.09 -4.49 3.97
C TYR A 107 3.53 -4.16 3.57
N SER A 108 3.89 -2.87 3.66
CA SER A 108 5.26 -2.42 3.34
C SER A 108 6.24 -2.86 4.42
N LEU A 109 7.43 -3.31 4.02
CA LEU A 109 8.54 -3.60 4.95
C LEU A 109 9.31 -2.34 5.35
N GLY A 110 8.95 -1.20 4.77
CA GLY A 110 9.59 0.08 5.01
C GLY A 110 9.38 0.60 6.42
N GLY A 111 10.41 1.27 6.94
CA GLY A 111 10.31 2.04 8.18
C GLY A 111 9.79 3.46 7.96
N GLY A 112 9.50 4.15 9.06
CA GLY A 112 9.05 5.54 9.05
C GLY A 112 7.59 5.70 9.50
N VAL A 113 7.23 6.95 9.81
CA VAL A 113 5.90 7.33 10.27
C VAL A 113 5.11 7.90 9.10
N PRO A 114 3.93 7.35 8.77
CA PRO A 114 3.08 7.89 7.72
C PRO A 114 2.60 9.31 8.03
N ILE A 115 2.67 10.22 7.07
CA ILE A 115 2.17 11.60 7.20
C ILE A 115 0.76 11.80 6.63
N THR A 116 0.26 10.86 5.82
CA THR A 116 -1.08 10.89 5.20
C THR A 116 -2.07 9.89 5.82
N SER A 117 -1.81 9.41 7.04
CA SER A 117 -2.70 8.48 7.76
C SER A 117 -4.11 9.04 8.00
N GLY A 118 -4.28 10.37 7.98
CA GLY A 118 -5.59 11.03 8.05
C GLY A 118 -6.28 11.28 6.69
N SER A 119 -5.69 10.85 5.57
CA SER A 119 -6.34 10.97 4.26
C SER A 119 -7.59 10.08 4.17
N LEU A 120 -8.57 10.44 3.34
CA LEU A 120 -9.82 9.67 3.19
C LEU A 120 -9.54 8.21 2.82
N GLU A 121 -8.59 7.95 1.91
CA GLU A 121 -8.22 6.60 1.51
C GLU A 121 -7.58 5.82 2.67
N ALA A 122 -6.63 6.41 3.38
CA ALA A 122 -6.02 5.79 4.56
C ALA A 122 -7.06 5.48 5.65
N VAL A 123 -7.99 6.40 5.89
CA VAL A 123 -9.09 6.22 6.85
C VAL A 123 -10.02 5.07 6.41
N ARG A 124 -10.37 4.97 5.12
CA ARG A 124 -11.18 3.86 4.59
C ARG A 124 -10.52 2.50 4.78
N TRP A 125 -9.20 2.44 4.74
CA TRP A 125 -8.42 1.25 5.05
C TRP A 125 -8.17 1.03 6.55
N GLY A 126 -8.61 1.93 7.42
CA GLY A 126 -8.42 1.82 8.87
C GLY A 126 -7.01 2.19 9.33
N PHE A 127 -6.26 2.97 8.56
CA PHE A 127 -4.87 3.34 8.85
C PHE A 127 -4.72 4.64 9.64
N ALA A 128 -5.83 5.24 10.07
CA ALA A 128 -5.83 6.46 10.86
C ALA A 128 -5.00 6.29 12.14
N GLY A 129 -4.06 7.21 12.37
CA GLY A 129 -3.19 7.18 13.55
C GLY A 129 -2.08 6.12 13.50
N ALA A 130 -1.89 5.41 12.39
CA ALA A 130 -0.79 4.47 12.24
C ALA A 130 0.57 5.17 12.41
N THR A 131 1.46 4.55 13.18
CA THR A 131 2.81 5.04 13.48
C THR A 131 3.89 4.38 12.63
N SER A 132 3.52 3.42 11.78
CA SER A 132 4.42 2.71 10.88
C SER A 132 3.72 2.24 9.60
N TYR A 133 4.44 2.19 8.48
CA TYR A 133 3.95 1.57 7.25
C TYR A 133 3.66 0.07 7.39
N GLN A 134 4.24 -0.61 8.40
CA GLN A 134 3.91 -2.02 8.67
C GLN A 134 2.50 -2.22 9.24
N GLN A 135 1.90 -1.14 9.78
CA GLN A 135 0.50 -1.14 10.23
C GLN A 135 -0.47 -0.89 9.08
N TRP A 136 0.01 -0.38 7.94
CA TRP A 136 -0.77 -0.24 6.71
C TRP A 136 -0.90 -1.60 6.03
N ARG A 137 -1.77 -2.44 6.58
CA ARG A 137 -2.04 -3.79 6.10
C ARG A 137 -3.22 -3.76 5.14
N PHE A 138 -2.93 -3.95 3.87
CA PHE A 138 -3.91 -4.05 2.80
C PHE A 138 -4.44 -5.49 2.75
N VAL A 139 -5.50 -5.75 3.50
CA VAL A 139 -6.10 -7.09 3.64
C VAL A 139 -7.45 -7.12 2.96
N TYR A 140 -7.66 -8.11 2.09
CA TYR A 140 -9.02 -8.40 1.62
C TYR A 140 -9.74 -9.21 2.70
N VAL A 141 -10.93 -8.77 3.07
CA VAL A 141 -11.80 -9.49 4.00
C VAL A 141 -13.04 -9.91 3.23
N PRO A 142 -13.29 -11.21 3.04
CA PRO A 142 -14.50 -11.66 2.36
C PRO A 142 -15.71 -11.27 3.20
N THR A 143 -16.67 -10.60 2.59
CA THR A 143 -17.97 -10.36 3.21
C THR A 143 -18.67 -11.71 3.33
N LEU A 144 -18.60 -12.34 4.49
CA LEU A 144 -19.47 -13.49 4.77
C LEU A 144 -20.92 -12.97 4.62
N PRO A 145 -21.80 -13.66 3.87
CA PRO A 145 -23.22 -13.35 3.92
C PRO A 145 -23.61 -13.39 5.40
N GLN A 146 -24.11 -12.27 5.91
CA GLN A 146 -24.62 -12.19 7.26
C GLN A 146 -25.73 -13.24 7.37
N ALA A 147 -25.41 -14.40 7.94
CA ALA A 147 -26.40 -15.41 8.23
C ALA A 147 -27.48 -14.71 9.05
N ALA A 148 -28.69 -14.65 8.48
CA ALA A 148 -29.86 -14.11 9.16
C ALA A 148 -29.89 -14.77 10.54
N ARG A 149 -29.71 -13.96 11.59
CA ARG A 149 -29.88 -14.44 12.95
C ARG A 149 -31.36 -14.83 13.09
N PRO A 150 -31.66 -15.97 13.74
CA PRO A 150 -33.03 -16.46 13.92
C PRO A 150 -33.90 -15.44 14.67
#